data_AF-A0A935PAQ1-F1
#
_entry.id   AF-A0A935PAQ1-F1
#
_cell.length_a   1.000
_cell.length_b   1.000
_cell.length_c   1.000
_cell.angle_alpha   90.00
_cell.angle_beta   90.00
_cell.angle_gamma   90.00
#
_symmetry.space_group_name_H-M   'P 1'
#
loop_
_entity.id
_entity.type
_entity.pdbx_description
1 polymer ?
#
loop_
_entity_poly.entity_id
_entity_poly.type
_entity_poly.pdbx_seq_one_letter_code
_entity_poly.pdbx_strand_id
1 'polypeptide(L)' 'MDKIKQILDVVRQFLKESRAELKKVTWPTPRQALTSTSVVVVLTIIVSMVLGLVDFGLVKIVRFVLG' A
#
# COMPACT_ATOMS: atom_id res chain seq x y z
N MET A 1 -13.86 -34.12 -27.47
CA MET A 1 -12.76 -34.05 -26.47
C MET A 1 -11.71 -32.99 -26.85
N ASP A 2 -11.82 -32.39 -28.04
CA ASP A 2 -10.85 -31.44 -28.61
C ASP A 2 -10.98 -30.02 -28.02
N LYS A 3 -12.19 -29.58 -27.67
CA LYS A 3 -12.41 -28.31 -26.95
C LYS A 3 -11.68 -28.25 -25.61
N ILE A 4 -11.57 -29.38 -24.90
CA ILE A 4 -10.90 -29.45 -23.60
C ILE A 4 -9.39 -29.30 -23.77
N LYS A 5 -8.81 -29.93 -24.81
CA LYS A 5 -7.39 -29.75 -25.14
C LYS A 5 -7.08 -28.31 -25.55
N GLN A 6 -7.96 -27.68 -26.32
CA GLN A 6 -7.81 -26.29 -26.75
C GLN A 6 -7.85 -25.30 -25.57
N ILE A 7 -8.76 -25.51 -24.60
CA ILE A 7 -8.81 -24.69 -23.37
C ILE A 7 -7.54 -24.89 -22.52
N LEU A 8 -7.05 -26.13 -22.42
CA LEU A 8 -5.80 -26.44 -21.71
C LEU A 8 -4.60 -25.71 -22.32
N ASP A 9 -4.48 -25.69 -23.65
CA ASP A 9 -3.39 -24.99 -24.33
C ASP A 9 -3.47 -23.47 -24.14
N VAL A 10 -4.68 -22.90 -24.19
CA VAL A 10 -4.91 -21.47 -23.92
C VAL A 10 -4.51 -21.09 -22.51
N VAL A 11 -4.94 -21.84 -21.48
CA VAL A 11 -4.57 -21.57 -20.08
C VAL A 11 -3.06 -21.68 -19.87
N ARG A 12 -2.42 -22.67 -20.51
CA ARG A 12 -0.96 -22.87 -20.43
C ARG A 12 -0.20 -21.71 -21.07
N GLN A 13 -0.71 -21.18 -22.18
CA GLN A 13 -0.18 -20.00 -22.85
C GLN A 13 -0.35 -18.74 -21.97
N PHE A 14 -1.54 -18.51 -21.41
CA PHE A 14 -1.83 -17.39 -20.49
C PHE A 14 -0.93 -17.40 -19.24
N LEU A 15 -0.68 -18.56 -18.64
CA LEU A 15 0.23 -18.69 -17.49
C LEU A 15 1.68 -18.39 -17.86
N LYS A 16 2.10 -18.79 -19.08
CA LYS A 16 3.45 -18.53 -19.60
C LYS A 16 3.66 -17.04 -19.87
N GLU A 17 2.67 -16.39 -20.47
CA GLU A 17 2.67 -14.94 -20.72
C GLU A 17 2.62 -14.14 -19.41
N SER A 18 1.77 -14.53 -18.46
CA SER A 18 1.69 -13.90 -17.13
C SER A 18 3.02 -14.00 -16.38
N ARG A 19 3.71 -15.15 -16.44
CA ARG A 19 5.07 -15.28 -15.88
C ARG A 19 6.11 -14.41 -16.57
N ALA A 20 5.96 -14.15 -17.87
CA ALA A 20 6.85 -13.27 -18.61
C ALA A 20 6.64 -11.78 -18.23
N GLU A 21 5.38 -11.35 -18.05
CA GLU A 21 5.04 -10.01 -17.57
C GLU A 21 5.46 -9.79 -16.11
N LEU A 22 5.28 -10.80 -15.24
CA LEU A 22 5.76 -10.75 -13.86
C LEU A 22 7.28 -10.62 -13.74
N LYS A 23 8.05 -11.04 -14.77
CA LYS A 23 9.50 -10.78 -14.83
C LYS A 23 9.85 -9.34 -15.21
N LYS A 24 8.94 -8.61 -15.85
CA LYS A 24 9.10 -7.18 -16.14
C LYS A 24 8.75 -6.30 -14.93
N VAL A 25 8.07 -6.86 -13.93
CA VAL A 25 7.88 -6.20 -12.64
C VAL A 25 9.24 -6.07 -11.98
N THR A 26 9.81 -4.87 -12.05
CA THR A 26 10.98 -4.47 -11.28
C THR A 26 10.59 -4.40 -9.82
N TRP A 27 10.75 -5.51 -9.11
CA TRP A 27 10.61 -5.50 -7.67
C TRP A 27 11.63 -4.51 -7.09
N PRO A 28 11.19 -3.48 -6.36
CA PRO A 28 12.10 -2.52 -5.77
C PRO A 28 13.03 -3.26 -4.82
N THR A 29 14.32 -2.95 -4.90
CA THR A 29 15.29 -3.52 -3.95
C THR A 29 14.89 -3.12 -2.53
N PRO A 30 15.13 -3.97 -1.50
CA PRO A 30 14.70 -3.70 -0.13
C PRO A 30 15.19 -2.36 0.41
N ARG A 31 16.32 -1.87 -0.10
CA ARG A 31 16.84 -0.53 0.22
C ARG A 31 15.96 0.61 -0.30
N GLN A 32 15.43 0.51 -1.52
CA GLN A 32 14.51 1.51 -2.07
C GLN A 32 13.15 1.48 -1.37
N ALA A 33 12.65 0.29 -1.05
CA ALA A 33 11.39 0.15 -0.30
C ALA A 33 11.48 0.79 1.10
N LEU A 34 12.62 0.65 1.79
CA LEU A 34 12.86 1.29 3.08
C LEU A 34 12.92 2.82 2.96
N THR A 35 13.58 3.36 1.94
CA THR A 35 13.63 4.82 1.71
C THR A 35 12.26 5.41 1.43
N SER A 36 11.42 4.74 0.62
CA SER A 36 10.06 5.21 0.37
C SER A 36 9.18 5.13 1.62
N THR A 37 9.37 4.10 2.45
CA THR A 37 8.60 3.94 3.70
C THR A 37 9.04 4.92 4.78
N SER A 38 10.33 5.26 4.88
CA SER A 38 10.84 6.19 5.89
C SER A 38 10.26 7.60 5.72
N VAL A 39 10.08 8.07 4.48
CA VAL A 39 9.43 9.35 4.19
C VAL A 39 7.99 9.36 4.72
N VAL A 40 7.24 8.28 4.50
CA VAL A 40 5.85 8.16 4.98
C VAL A 40 5.80 8.14 6.51
N VAL A 41 6.74 7.46 7.18
CA VAL A 41 6.83 7.44 8.65
C VAL A 41 7.06 8.85 9.20
N VAL A 42 8.02 9.60 8.64
CA VAL A 42 8.29 10.98 9.07
C VAL A 42 7.05 11.87 8.86
N LEU A 43 6.40 11.77 7.70
CA LEU A 43 5.18 12.52 7.40
C LEU A 43 4.07 12.19 8.40
N THR A 44 3.87 10.92 8.71
CA THR A 44 2.83 10.46 9.64
C THR A 44 3.08 10.99 11.05
N ILE A 45 4.34 11.01 11.52
CA ILE A 45 4.72 11.60 12.81
C ILE A 45 4.31 13.08 12.87
N ILE A 46 4.65 13.86 11.83
CA ILE A 46 4.32 15.29 11.78
C ILE A 46 2.79 15.50 11.84
N VAL A 47 2.04 14.78 11.01
CA VAL A 47 0.58 14.88 10.97
C VAL A 47 -0.03 14.48 12.31
N SER A 48 0.44 13.39 12.92
CA SER A 48 -0.05 12.92 14.22
C SER A 48 0.22 13.91 15.35
N MET A 49 1.36 14.62 15.31
CA MET A 49 1.68 15.66 16.30
C MET A 49 0.75 16.86 16.18
N VAL A 50 0.45 17.31 14.95
CA VAL A 50 -0.48 18.41 14.70
C VAL A 50 -1.89 18.04 15.14
N LEU A 51 -2.38 16.87 14.71
CA LEU A 51 -3.72 16.39 15.10
C LEU A 51 -3.81 16.24 16.62
N GLY A 52 -2.81 15.61 17.26
CA GLY A 52 -2.77 15.48 18.71
C GLY A 52 -2.84 16.82 19.44
N LEU A 53 -2.08 17.83 19.00
CA LEU A 53 -2.15 19.18 19.57
C LEU A 53 -3.55 19.80 19.45
N VAL A 54 -4.19 19.63 18.28
CA VAL A 54 -5.56 20.13 18.03
C VAL A 54 -6.57 19.39 18.91
N ASP A 55 -6.47 18.06 19.01
CA ASP A 55 -7.33 17.23 19.87
C ASP A 55 -7.19 17.63 21.35
N PHE A 56 -5.98 17.86 21.83
CA PHE A 56 -5.73 18.34 23.20
C PHE A 56 -6.35 19.73 23.44
N GLY A 57 -6.23 20.64 22.47
CA GLY A 57 -6.86 21.96 22.54
C GLY A 57 -8.38 21.89 22.58
N LEU A 58 -8.98 21.10 21.68
CA LEU A 58 -10.42 20.85 21.62
C LEU A 58 -10.93 20.23 22.92
N VAL A 59 -10.27 19.20 23.46
CA VAL A 59 -10.67 18.57 24.73
C VAL A 59 -10.70 19.59 25.88
N LYS A 60 -9.72 20.50 25.92
CA LYS A 60 -9.66 21.54 26.96
C LYS A 60 -10.81 22.54 26.83
N ILE A 61 -11.14 22.97 25.61
CA ILE A 61 -12.25 23.89 25.33
C ILE A 61 -13.59 23.21 25.65
N VAL A 62 -13.79 21.98 25.17
CA VAL A 62 -15.01 21.20 25.41
C VAL A 62 -15.23 20.99 26.91
N ARG A 63 -14.17 20.65 27.67
CA ARG A 63 -14.26 20.54 29.14
C ARG A 63 -14.58 21.86 29.84
N PHE A 64 -14.15 23.00 29.29
CA PHE A 64 -14.46 24.32 29.84
C PHE A 64 -15.90 24.75 29.54
N VAL A 65 -16.49 24.27 28.44
CA VAL A 65 -17.88 24.60 28.05
C VAL A 65 -18.91 23.66 28.68
N LEU A 66 -18.56 22.38 28.87
CA LEU A 66 -19.43 21.37 29.50
C LEU A 66 -19.28 21.29 31.03
N GLY A 67 -18.22 21.89 31.60
CA GLY A 67 -18.08 22.12 33.04
C GLY A 67 -18.71 23.45 33.44
#